data_AF-A0A482VWU3-F1
#
_entry.id   AF-A0A482VWU3-F1
#
_cell.length_a   1.000
_cell.length_b   1.000
_cell.length_c   1.000
_cell.angle_alpha   90.00
_cell.angle_beta   90.00
_cell.angle_gamma   90.00
#
_symmetry.space_group_name_H-M   'P 1'
#
loop_
_entity.id
_entity.type
_entity.pdbx_description
1 polymer ?
#
loop_
_entity_poly.entity_id
_entity_poly.type
_entity_poly.pdbx_seq_one_letter_code
_entity_poly.pdbx_strand_id
1 'polypeptide(L)'
;MDSIFHEKQEGSLCAQHCLNSLLQGSYFTAVDLSVWAEKLDEEERVRMAECGEESEDYRNFLKQPSGNMDDSGFFSIQVISKALQVWGLEIVPYTSADERVKNCDPSKMQAFICNYQSHWFTIRRIGNQWFNLNSLLAKPVLISDTYLSLFLAQLKNEGYSIFVVFGELPPCTADEIIRCNPVMAPTRPTLTSTSSYEDDPELQAALKLSLSQEFDSNPSNSEDEELQRALMLSLSCDNPEEDEHANVKKALLMSMNNVCP
;
A
#
# COMPACT_ATOMS: atom_id res chain seq x y z
N MET A 1 -8.39 10.47 -12.78
CA MET A 1 -8.80 9.44 -11.79
C MET A 1 -10.25 9.02 -11.96
N ASP A 2 -11.16 9.91 -12.37
CA ASP A 2 -12.60 9.58 -12.50
C ASP A 2 -12.94 8.58 -13.63
N SER A 3 -11.97 8.26 -14.49
CA SER A 3 -12.09 7.23 -15.52
C SER A 3 -11.81 5.81 -15.02
N ILE A 4 -11.15 5.66 -13.86
CA ILE A 4 -10.86 4.35 -13.28
C ILE A 4 -12.14 3.80 -12.68
N PHE A 5 -12.52 2.58 -13.08
CA PHE A 5 -13.63 1.90 -12.44
C PHE A 5 -13.22 1.52 -11.01
N HIS A 6 -13.92 2.10 -10.03
CA HIS A 6 -13.71 1.85 -8.60
C HIS A 6 -15.05 1.79 -7.90
N GLU A 7 -15.36 0.63 -7.35
CA GLU A 7 -16.60 0.39 -6.63
C GLU A 7 -16.28 0.28 -5.13
N LYS A 8 -16.95 1.11 -4.32
CA LYS A 8 -16.83 1.00 -2.87
C LYS A 8 -17.65 -0.19 -2.40
N GLN A 9 -17.11 -0.97 -1.47
CA GLN A 9 -17.89 -2.05 -0.92
C GLN A 9 -18.93 -1.57 0.07
N GLU A 10 -20.06 -2.25 0.05
CA GLU A 10 -21.07 -2.21 1.09
C GLU A 10 -21.13 -3.60 1.73
N GLY A 11 -20.94 -3.68 3.05
CA GLY A 11 -20.86 -4.97 3.77
C GLY A 11 -19.56 -5.73 3.49
N SER A 12 -19.64 -7.07 3.39
CA SER A 12 -18.48 -7.97 3.24
C SER A 12 -18.28 -8.52 1.82
N LEU A 13 -18.94 -7.94 0.81
CA LEU A 13 -18.88 -8.38 -0.60
C LEU A 13 -17.56 -8.02 -1.31
N CYS A 14 -16.43 -8.15 -0.61
CA CYS A 14 -15.10 -7.76 -1.08
C CYS A 14 -14.68 -8.50 -2.36
N ALA A 15 -15.05 -9.77 -2.52
CA ALA A 15 -14.68 -10.55 -3.71
C ALA A 15 -15.30 -10.01 -5.00
N GLN A 16 -16.56 -9.58 -4.96
CA GLN A 16 -17.24 -8.93 -6.09
C GLN A 16 -16.48 -7.67 -6.51
N HIS A 17 -16.24 -6.76 -5.58
CA HIS A 17 -15.59 -5.49 -5.88
C HIS A 17 -14.12 -5.68 -6.28
N CYS A 18 -13.45 -6.67 -5.71
CA CYS A 18 -12.11 -7.07 -6.10
C CYS A 18 -12.07 -7.50 -7.57
N LEU A 19 -12.94 -8.43 -7.99
CA LEU A 19 -13.00 -8.91 -9.37
C LEU A 19 -13.42 -7.82 -10.36
N ASN A 20 -14.43 -7.02 -10.02
CA ASN A 20 -14.91 -5.94 -10.88
C ASN A 20 -13.85 -4.83 -11.05
N SER A 21 -13.14 -4.49 -9.98
CA SER A 21 -12.01 -3.55 -10.03
C SER A 21 -10.86 -4.11 -10.85
N LEU A 22 -10.57 -5.41 -10.73
CA LEU A 22 -9.57 -6.10 -11.55
C LEU A 22 -9.93 -6.07 -13.03
N LEU A 23 -11.19 -6.27 -13.40
CA LEU A 23 -11.64 -6.26 -14.79
C LEU A 23 -12.00 -4.87 -15.30
N GLN A 24 -11.95 -3.86 -14.44
CA GLN A 24 -12.34 -2.47 -14.73
C GLN A 24 -13.79 -2.35 -15.27
N GLY A 25 -14.72 -3.10 -14.65
CA GLY A 25 -16.15 -3.06 -14.98
C GLY A 25 -16.98 -3.96 -14.07
N SER A 26 -18.30 -3.71 -14.02
CA SER A 26 -19.25 -4.49 -13.22
C SER A 26 -19.64 -5.80 -13.92
N TYR A 27 -18.73 -6.76 -13.94
CA TYR A 27 -18.93 -8.05 -14.63
C TYR A 27 -19.50 -9.15 -13.73
N PHE A 28 -19.22 -9.08 -12.44
CA PHE A 28 -19.67 -10.05 -11.44
C PHE A 28 -20.60 -9.39 -10.44
N THR A 29 -21.61 -10.15 -10.03
CA THR A 29 -22.46 -9.85 -8.87
C THR A 29 -22.26 -10.91 -7.79
N ALA A 30 -22.66 -10.61 -6.56
CA ALA A 30 -22.66 -11.58 -5.47
C ALA A 30 -23.45 -12.86 -5.81
N VAL A 31 -24.52 -12.74 -6.60
CA VAL A 31 -25.34 -13.87 -7.06
C VAL A 31 -24.56 -14.75 -8.03
N ASP A 32 -23.79 -14.14 -8.94
CA ASP A 32 -22.96 -14.93 -9.86
C ASP A 32 -21.90 -15.72 -9.09
N LEU A 33 -21.28 -15.08 -8.09
CA LEU A 33 -20.26 -15.72 -7.25
C LEU A 33 -20.84 -16.83 -6.35
N SER A 34 -22.06 -16.67 -5.83
CA SER A 34 -22.71 -17.73 -5.05
C SER A 34 -22.99 -18.97 -5.89
N VAL A 35 -23.42 -18.80 -7.16
CA VAL A 35 -23.61 -19.93 -8.09
C VAL A 35 -22.29 -20.66 -8.35
N TRP A 36 -21.16 -19.94 -8.41
CA TRP A 36 -19.85 -20.58 -8.53
C TRP A 36 -19.43 -21.31 -7.25
N ALA A 37 -19.71 -20.74 -6.08
CA ALA A 37 -19.45 -21.39 -4.79
C ALA A 37 -20.24 -22.69 -4.63
N GLU A 38 -21.55 -22.67 -4.90
CA GLU A 38 -22.42 -23.86 -4.85
C GLU A 38 -21.94 -24.97 -5.79
N LYS A 39 -21.49 -24.61 -7.00
CA LYS A 39 -20.93 -25.58 -7.96
C LYS A 39 -19.64 -26.21 -7.44
N LEU A 40 -18.77 -25.41 -6.81
CA LEU A 40 -17.53 -25.92 -6.24
C LEU A 40 -17.81 -26.85 -5.05
N ASP A 41 -18.77 -26.50 -4.19
CA ASP A 41 -19.19 -27.36 -3.08
C ASP A 41 -19.74 -28.70 -3.58
N GLU A 42 -20.54 -28.67 -4.67
CA GLU A 42 -21.07 -29.88 -5.29
C GLU A 42 -19.97 -30.73 -5.95
N GLU A 43 -19.00 -30.11 -6.64
CA GLU A 43 -17.84 -30.80 -7.18
C GLU A 43 -16.99 -31.45 -6.07
N GLU A 44 -16.78 -30.76 -4.95
CA GLU A 44 -16.10 -31.29 -3.78
C GLU A 44 -16.88 -32.45 -3.15
N ARG A 45 -18.21 -32.33 -3.07
CA ARG A 45 -19.10 -33.40 -2.59
C ARG A 45 -19.00 -34.66 -3.45
N VAL A 46 -19.04 -34.50 -4.78
CA VAL A 46 -18.94 -35.63 -5.71
C VAL A 46 -17.59 -36.32 -5.58
N ARG A 47 -16.48 -35.57 -5.49
CA ARG A 47 -15.15 -36.17 -5.27
C ARG A 47 -15.05 -36.92 -3.95
N MET A 48 -15.69 -36.42 -2.89
CA MET A 48 -15.74 -37.13 -1.61
C MET A 48 -16.58 -38.42 -1.70
N ALA A 49 -17.64 -38.42 -2.49
CA ALA A 49 -18.46 -39.62 -2.73
C ALA A 49 -17.70 -40.72 -3.48
N GLU A 50 -16.73 -40.38 -4.33
CA GLU A 50 -15.87 -41.36 -5.04
C GLU A 50 -15.06 -42.24 -4.09
N CYS A 51 -14.73 -41.74 -2.89
CA CYS A 51 -14.03 -42.50 -1.84
C CYS A 51 -14.97 -43.39 -0.99
N GLY A 52 -16.27 -43.41 -1.30
CA GLY A 52 -17.30 -44.20 -0.64
C GLY A 52 -18.26 -43.35 0.20
N GLU A 53 -19.54 -43.38 -0.18
CA GLU A 53 -20.63 -42.63 0.47
C GLU A 53 -20.91 -43.06 1.91
N GLU A 54 -20.47 -44.26 2.32
CA GLU A 54 -20.62 -44.75 3.70
C GLU A 54 -19.47 -44.32 4.63
N SER A 55 -18.43 -43.66 4.10
CA SER A 55 -17.29 -43.21 4.90
C SER A 55 -17.70 -42.17 5.95
N GLU A 56 -17.02 -42.20 7.10
CA GLU A 56 -17.23 -41.20 8.17
C GLU A 56 -16.88 -39.79 7.67
N ASP A 57 -15.90 -39.67 6.78
CA ASP A 57 -15.48 -38.42 6.16
C ASP A 57 -16.57 -37.80 5.28
N TYR A 58 -17.25 -38.58 4.45
CA TYR A 58 -18.38 -38.09 3.64
C TYR A 58 -19.54 -37.62 4.53
N ARG A 59 -19.85 -38.38 5.59
CA ARG A 59 -20.90 -37.99 6.57
C ARG A 59 -20.55 -36.73 7.35
N ASN A 60 -19.27 -36.49 7.62
CA ASN A 60 -18.80 -35.28 8.27
C ASN A 60 -18.83 -34.09 7.31
N PHE A 61 -18.42 -34.28 6.06
CA PHE A 61 -18.49 -33.26 5.01
C PHE A 61 -19.92 -32.76 4.79
N LEU A 62 -20.92 -33.66 4.73
CA LEU A 62 -22.33 -33.28 4.58
C LEU A 62 -22.90 -32.43 5.73
N LYS A 63 -22.27 -32.45 6.91
CA LYS A 63 -22.69 -31.63 8.05
C LYS A 63 -22.00 -30.27 8.10
N GLN A 64 -20.90 -30.11 7.37
CA GLN A 64 -20.16 -28.86 7.35
C GLN A 64 -20.89 -27.84 6.48
N PRO A 65 -20.93 -26.56 6.90
CA PRO A 65 -21.39 -25.49 6.04
C PRO A 65 -20.45 -25.34 4.82
N SER A 66 -20.91 -24.66 3.78
CA SER A 66 -20.08 -24.35 2.60
C SER A 66 -18.75 -23.73 3.03
N GLY A 67 -17.64 -24.30 2.54
CA GLY A 67 -16.32 -23.72 2.70
C GLY A 67 -16.02 -22.62 1.68
N ASN A 68 -16.82 -22.53 0.62
CA ASN A 68 -16.61 -21.63 -0.50
C ASN A 68 -17.35 -20.30 -0.37
N MET A 69 -18.43 -20.27 0.41
CA MET A 69 -19.20 -19.06 0.72
C MET A 69 -19.65 -19.09 2.19
N ASP A 70 -19.46 -17.98 2.92
CA ASP A 70 -20.00 -17.83 4.27
C ASP A 70 -21.27 -16.96 4.32
N ASP A 71 -21.99 -17.01 5.44
CA ASP A 71 -23.21 -16.22 5.68
C ASP A 71 -22.96 -14.70 5.70
N SER A 72 -21.70 -14.27 5.79
CA SER A 72 -21.31 -12.86 5.74
C SER A 72 -21.14 -12.34 4.30
N GLY A 73 -20.99 -13.23 3.32
CA GLY A 73 -20.72 -12.90 1.92
C GLY A 73 -19.22 -12.93 1.56
N PHE A 74 -18.39 -13.58 2.38
CA PHE A 74 -17.00 -13.88 2.03
C PHE A 74 -16.96 -15.07 1.06
N PHE A 75 -16.09 -14.96 0.06
CA PHE A 75 -15.86 -16.01 -0.92
C PHE A 75 -14.43 -16.54 -0.83
N SER A 76 -14.27 -17.86 -1.00
CA SER A 76 -12.97 -18.49 -1.02
C SER A 76 -12.14 -18.10 -2.25
N ILE A 77 -10.83 -18.35 -2.18
CA ILE A 77 -9.93 -18.18 -3.33
C ILE A 77 -10.28 -19.09 -4.51
N GLN A 78 -10.90 -20.25 -4.26
CA GLN A 78 -11.31 -21.18 -5.31
C GLN A 78 -12.42 -20.56 -6.17
N VAL A 79 -13.37 -19.87 -5.55
CA VAL A 79 -14.44 -19.12 -6.24
C VAL A 79 -13.82 -18.03 -7.13
N ILE A 80 -12.89 -17.24 -6.59
CA ILE A 80 -12.18 -16.19 -7.33
C ILE A 80 -11.40 -16.78 -8.51
N SER A 81 -10.68 -17.89 -8.28
CA SER A 81 -9.93 -18.60 -9.32
C SER A 81 -10.85 -19.06 -10.45
N LYS A 82 -12.01 -19.65 -10.11
CA LYS A 82 -12.97 -20.15 -11.09
C LYS A 82 -13.61 -19.02 -11.89
N ALA A 83 -13.95 -17.92 -11.24
CA ALA A 83 -14.48 -16.73 -11.89
C ALA A 83 -13.49 -16.16 -12.92
N LEU A 84 -12.20 -16.09 -12.57
CA LEU A 84 -11.15 -15.60 -13.45
C LEU A 84 -10.83 -16.57 -14.60
N GLN A 85 -10.96 -17.87 -14.38
CA GLN A 85 -10.75 -18.88 -15.41
C GLN A 85 -11.70 -18.69 -16.61
N VAL A 86 -12.92 -18.20 -16.40
CA VAL A 86 -13.90 -17.89 -17.47
C VAL A 86 -13.36 -16.82 -18.43
N TRP A 87 -12.51 -15.92 -17.93
CA TRP A 87 -11.85 -14.87 -18.70
C TRP A 87 -10.50 -15.30 -19.29
N GLY A 88 -10.11 -16.57 -19.13
CA GLY A 88 -8.78 -17.05 -19.51
C GLY A 88 -7.66 -16.49 -18.63
N LEU A 89 -8.00 -16.03 -17.42
CA LEU A 89 -7.05 -15.51 -16.45
C LEU A 89 -6.67 -16.61 -15.45
N GLU A 90 -5.39 -16.68 -15.11
CA GLU A 90 -4.83 -17.60 -14.12
C GLU A 90 -4.34 -16.80 -12.91
N ILE A 91 -4.56 -17.32 -11.70
CA ILE A 91 -3.99 -16.73 -10.48
C ILE A 91 -2.97 -17.67 -9.86
N VAL A 92 -1.81 -17.13 -9.50
CA VAL A 92 -0.69 -17.88 -8.92
C VAL A 92 -0.23 -17.21 -7.64
N PRO A 93 -0.04 -17.93 -6.52
CA PRO A 93 0.45 -17.34 -5.30
C PRO A 93 1.84 -16.70 -5.50
N TYR A 94 2.03 -15.48 -5.01
CA TYR A 94 3.28 -14.74 -5.13
C TYR A 94 4.45 -15.42 -4.40
N THR A 95 4.15 -16.18 -3.35
CA THR A 95 5.13 -16.97 -2.59
C THR A 95 5.43 -18.34 -3.20
N SER A 96 4.75 -18.71 -4.29
CA SER A 96 4.93 -20.02 -4.92
C SER A 96 6.34 -20.17 -5.50
N ALA A 97 6.72 -21.43 -5.75
CA ALA A 97 7.99 -21.73 -6.39
C ALA A 97 8.02 -21.42 -7.91
N ASP A 98 6.95 -20.84 -8.45
CA ASP A 98 6.79 -20.59 -9.88
C ASP A 98 7.87 -19.64 -10.41
N GLU A 99 8.60 -20.10 -11.42
CA GLU A 99 9.68 -19.34 -12.06
C GLU A 99 9.15 -18.05 -12.70
N ARG A 100 7.89 -18.04 -13.16
CA ARG A 100 7.22 -16.86 -13.76
C ARG A 100 7.15 -15.70 -12.78
N VAL A 101 6.98 -16.01 -11.49
CA VAL A 101 6.88 -15.01 -10.42
C VAL A 101 8.25 -14.66 -9.87
N LYS A 102 9.12 -15.66 -9.64
CA LYS A 102 10.44 -15.44 -9.04
C LYS A 102 11.42 -14.67 -9.92
N ASN A 103 11.39 -14.90 -11.23
CA ASN A 103 12.36 -14.33 -12.17
C ASN A 103 11.87 -13.03 -12.81
N CYS A 104 10.67 -12.56 -12.46
CA CYS A 104 10.07 -11.38 -13.07
C CYS A 104 9.96 -10.23 -12.07
N ASP A 105 10.33 -9.03 -12.50
CA ASP A 105 10.13 -7.83 -11.69
C ASP A 105 8.63 -7.58 -11.46
N PRO A 106 8.18 -7.29 -10.23
CA PRO A 106 6.77 -7.02 -9.95
C PRO A 106 6.16 -5.92 -10.84
N SER A 107 6.96 -4.92 -11.23
CA SER A 107 6.52 -3.81 -12.10
C SER A 107 6.17 -4.23 -13.53
N LYS A 108 6.64 -5.40 -14.00
CA LYS A 108 6.32 -5.96 -15.32
C LYS A 108 5.01 -6.74 -15.34
N MET A 109 4.47 -7.07 -14.16
CA MET A 109 3.20 -7.78 -14.05
C MET A 109 2.02 -6.85 -14.37
N GLN A 110 0.84 -7.42 -14.55
CA GLN A 110 -0.36 -6.65 -14.92
C GLN A 110 -1.24 -6.33 -13.71
N ALA A 111 -1.44 -7.30 -12.82
CA ALA A 111 -2.26 -7.14 -11.65
C ALA A 111 -1.92 -8.14 -10.55
N PHE A 112 -2.28 -7.78 -9.32
CA PHE A 112 -2.20 -8.59 -8.13
C PHE A 112 -3.55 -8.59 -7.41
N ILE A 113 -3.89 -9.72 -6.81
CA ILE A 113 -5.00 -9.85 -5.87
C ILE A 113 -4.39 -10.13 -4.50
N CYS A 114 -4.82 -9.39 -3.49
CA CYS A 114 -4.33 -9.54 -2.13
C CYS A 114 -5.48 -9.91 -1.20
N ASN A 115 -5.19 -10.77 -0.22
CA ASN A 115 -6.07 -11.10 0.88
C ASN A 115 -5.42 -10.79 2.22
N TYR A 116 -6.13 -10.10 3.09
CA TYR A 116 -5.81 -9.98 4.49
C TYR A 116 -7.04 -10.10 5.37
N GLN A 117 -6.99 -10.98 6.37
CA GLN A 117 -8.08 -11.17 7.34
C GLN A 117 -9.46 -11.29 6.67
N SER A 118 -9.56 -12.12 5.64
CA SER A 118 -10.79 -12.32 4.87
C SER A 118 -11.28 -11.09 4.10
N HIS A 119 -10.37 -10.21 3.68
CA HIS A 119 -10.67 -9.08 2.81
C HIS A 119 -9.86 -9.13 1.52
N TRP A 120 -10.57 -9.19 0.39
CA TRP A 120 -10.00 -9.22 -0.95
C TRP A 120 -9.89 -7.80 -1.55
N PHE A 121 -8.73 -7.48 -2.12
CA PHE A 121 -8.55 -6.27 -2.92
C PHE A 121 -7.59 -6.46 -4.09
N THR A 122 -7.70 -5.59 -5.08
CA THR A 122 -6.88 -5.64 -6.28
C THR A 122 -5.88 -4.49 -6.34
N ILE A 123 -4.68 -4.80 -6.83
CA ILE A 123 -3.68 -3.84 -7.29
C ILE A 123 -3.52 -4.06 -8.78
N ARG A 124 -3.93 -3.10 -9.63
CA ARG A 124 -3.87 -3.24 -11.10
C ARG A 124 -3.01 -2.14 -11.68
N ARG A 125 -2.23 -2.48 -12.70
CA ARG A 125 -1.57 -1.52 -13.56
C ARG A 125 -2.58 -1.00 -14.60
N ILE A 126 -2.79 0.31 -14.61
CA ILE A 126 -3.67 0.98 -15.56
C ILE A 126 -2.82 1.98 -16.36
N GLY A 127 -2.75 1.79 -17.67
CA GLY A 127 -1.76 2.44 -18.53
C GLY A 127 -0.33 2.08 -18.10
N ASN A 128 0.38 3.07 -17.54
CA ASN A 128 1.77 2.94 -17.07
C ASN A 128 1.91 3.22 -15.56
N GLN A 129 0.82 3.12 -14.80
CA GLN A 129 0.81 3.45 -13.37
C GLN A 129 0.07 2.37 -12.58
N TRP A 130 0.50 2.14 -11.33
CA TRP A 130 -0.12 1.17 -10.45
C TRP A 130 -1.16 1.84 -9.55
N PHE A 131 -2.29 1.17 -9.34
CA PHE A 131 -3.34 1.65 -8.48
C PHE A 131 -3.75 0.57 -7.48
N ASN A 132 -3.85 0.97 -6.21
CA ASN A 132 -4.55 0.21 -5.19
C ASN A 132 -6.05 0.49 -5.34
N LEU A 133 -6.80 -0.56 -5.68
CA LEU A 133 -8.24 -0.54 -5.90
C LEU A 133 -8.96 -1.25 -4.74
N ASN A 134 -8.45 -1.10 -3.52
CA ASN A 134 -9.14 -1.59 -2.33
C ASN A 134 -10.49 -0.88 -2.19
N SER A 135 -11.57 -1.67 -2.20
CA SER A 135 -12.97 -1.22 -2.12
C SER A 135 -13.29 -0.47 -0.82
N LEU A 136 -12.48 -0.61 0.23
CA LEU A 136 -12.58 0.17 1.47
C LEU A 136 -12.09 1.62 1.29
N LEU A 137 -11.30 1.89 0.25
CA LEU A 137 -10.80 3.23 -0.04
C LEU A 137 -11.85 4.08 -0.73
N ALA A 138 -11.84 5.37 -0.42
CA ALA A 138 -12.77 6.31 -1.02
C ALA A 138 -12.56 6.48 -2.53
N LYS A 139 -11.31 6.32 -2.99
CA LYS A 139 -10.86 6.47 -4.38
C LYS A 139 -9.63 5.58 -4.63
N PRO A 140 -9.32 5.26 -5.89
CA PRO A 140 -8.06 4.60 -6.26
C PRO A 140 -6.84 5.36 -5.75
N VAL A 141 -5.90 4.65 -5.12
CA VAL A 141 -4.65 5.23 -4.62
C VAL A 141 -3.51 4.87 -5.56
N LEU A 142 -2.80 5.89 -6.06
CA LEU A 142 -1.64 5.71 -6.91
C LEU A 142 -0.47 5.09 -6.14
N ILE A 143 0.15 4.08 -6.73
CA ILE A 143 1.38 3.43 -6.28
C ILE A 143 2.45 3.69 -7.34
N SER A 144 3.63 4.19 -6.95
CA SER A 144 4.74 4.32 -7.89
C SER A 144 5.43 2.98 -8.15
N ASP A 145 6.02 2.81 -9.33
CA ASP A 145 6.77 1.59 -9.68
C ASP A 145 7.88 1.26 -8.67
N THR A 146 8.52 2.30 -8.14
CA THR A 146 9.58 2.18 -7.11
C THR A 146 9.03 1.78 -5.75
N TYR A 147 7.79 2.16 -5.44
CA TYR A 147 7.14 1.85 -4.17
C TYR A 147 6.43 0.49 -4.21
N LEU A 148 6.00 0.02 -5.39
CA LEU A 148 5.27 -1.23 -5.54
C LEU A 148 5.98 -2.44 -4.92
N SER A 149 7.27 -2.61 -5.20
CA SER A 149 8.06 -3.73 -4.68
C SER A 149 8.13 -3.71 -3.15
N LEU A 150 8.34 -2.53 -2.56
CA LEU A 150 8.33 -2.32 -1.12
C LEU A 150 6.94 -2.57 -0.52
N PHE A 151 5.89 -2.09 -1.18
CA PHE A 151 4.52 -2.29 -0.76
C PHE A 151 4.16 -3.78 -0.74
N LEU A 152 4.47 -4.53 -1.80
CA LEU A 152 4.25 -5.98 -1.84
C LEU A 152 5.07 -6.74 -0.77
N ALA A 153 6.32 -6.32 -0.53
CA ALA A 153 7.15 -6.90 0.52
C ALA A 153 6.55 -6.64 1.92
N GLN A 154 6.03 -5.44 2.16
CA GLN A 154 5.34 -5.08 3.40
C GLN A 154 4.09 -5.95 3.60
N LEU A 155 3.23 -6.05 2.59
CA LEU A 155 2.03 -6.90 2.65
C LEU A 155 2.38 -8.35 2.99
N LYS A 156 3.43 -8.89 2.35
CA LYS A 156 3.91 -10.25 2.66
C LYS A 156 4.36 -10.39 4.12
N ASN A 157 5.07 -9.41 4.67
CA ASN A 157 5.55 -9.43 6.06
C ASN A 157 4.39 -9.29 7.07
N GLU A 158 3.34 -8.57 6.71
CA GLU A 158 2.12 -8.44 7.51
C GLU A 158 1.23 -9.70 7.45
N GLY A 159 1.58 -10.68 6.63
CA GLY A 159 0.86 -11.96 6.50
C GLY A 159 -0.24 -11.95 5.43
N TYR A 160 -0.20 -11.02 4.48
CA TYR A 160 -1.13 -11.02 3.35
C TYR A 160 -0.84 -12.20 2.42
N SER A 161 -1.90 -12.83 1.93
CA SER A 161 -1.80 -13.77 0.81
C SER A 161 -1.91 -12.98 -0.49
N ILE A 162 -0.81 -12.94 -1.24
CA ILE A 162 -0.70 -12.19 -2.50
C ILE A 162 -0.74 -13.19 -3.65
N PHE A 163 -1.53 -12.89 -4.68
CA PHE A 163 -1.67 -13.68 -5.89
C PHE A 163 -1.39 -12.80 -7.11
N VAL A 164 -0.58 -13.31 -8.02
CA VAL A 164 -0.30 -12.68 -9.32
C VAL A 164 -1.35 -13.13 -10.32
N VAL A 165 -1.88 -12.20 -11.10
CA VAL A 165 -2.82 -12.50 -12.19
C VAL A 165 -2.05 -12.57 -13.50
N PHE A 166 -2.18 -13.71 -14.20
CA PHE A 166 -1.66 -13.95 -15.54
C PHE A 166 -2.80 -14.05 -16.56
N GLY A 167 -2.53 -13.65 -17.80
CA GLY A 167 -3.48 -13.68 -18.91
C GLY A 167 -3.66 -12.30 -19.55
N GLU A 168 -4.64 -12.17 -20.44
CA GLU A 168 -4.97 -10.89 -21.09
C GLU A 168 -6.18 -10.25 -20.41
N LEU A 169 -5.94 -9.15 -19.69
CA LEU A 169 -7.02 -8.36 -19.08
C LEU A 169 -7.85 -7.65 -20.15
N PRO A 170 -9.17 -7.49 -19.94
CA PRO A 170 -10.01 -6.77 -20.88
C PRO A 170 -9.55 -5.31 -21.03
N PRO A 171 -9.60 -4.76 -22.26
CA PRO A 171 -9.24 -3.38 -22.51
C PRO A 171 -10.20 -2.45 -21.77
N CYS A 172 -9.67 -1.41 -21.14
CA CYS A 172 -10.48 -0.42 -20.43
C CYS A 172 -10.18 0.99 -20.93
N THR A 173 -11.19 1.85 -20.92
CA THR A 173 -11.05 3.27 -21.32
C THR A 173 -10.11 4.03 -20.39
N ALA A 174 -9.99 3.60 -19.13
CA ALA A 174 -9.05 4.14 -18.16
C ALA A 174 -7.59 3.99 -18.62
N ASP A 175 -7.23 2.89 -19.29
CA ASP A 175 -5.87 2.64 -19.79
C ASP A 175 -5.44 3.68 -20.83
N GLU A 176 -6.35 4.07 -21.72
CA GLU A 176 -6.08 5.06 -22.77
C GLU A 176 -5.93 6.45 -22.16
N ILE A 177 -6.84 6.83 -21.27
CA ILE A 177 -6.86 8.16 -20.64
C ILE A 177 -5.63 8.38 -19.77
N ILE A 178 -5.26 7.41 -18.93
CA ILE A 178 -4.11 7.54 -18.01
C ILE A 178 -2.79 7.48 -18.78
N ARG A 179 -2.73 6.77 -19.90
CA ARG A 179 -1.56 6.79 -20.79
C ARG A 179 -1.35 8.17 -21.41
N CYS A 180 -2.42 8.87 -21.76
CA CYS A 180 -2.34 10.24 -22.29
C CYS A 180 -2.16 11.30 -21.20
N ASN A 181 -2.70 11.09 -20.00
CA ASN A 181 -2.64 12.02 -18.89
C ASN A 181 -2.33 11.29 -17.57
N PRO A 182 -1.03 11.06 -17.26
CA PRO A 182 -0.62 10.37 -16.06
C PRO A 182 -1.09 11.10 -14.81
N VAL A 183 -1.60 10.35 -13.84
CA VAL A 183 -2.02 10.88 -12.56
C VAL A 183 -0.78 11.29 -11.77
N MET A 184 -0.65 12.56 -11.45
CA MET A 184 0.38 13.02 -10.52
C MET A 184 0.00 12.58 -9.10
N ALA A 185 0.95 11.98 -8.38
CA ALA A 185 0.78 11.77 -6.94
C ALA A 185 0.45 13.13 -6.31
N PRO A 186 -0.49 13.19 -5.34
CA PRO A 186 -0.65 14.41 -4.59
C PRO A 186 0.71 14.73 -3.98
N THR A 187 1.33 15.82 -4.41
CA THR A 187 2.44 16.40 -3.67
C THR A 187 1.92 16.58 -2.26
N ARG A 188 2.44 15.77 -1.32
CA ARG A 188 2.33 16.06 0.10
C ARG A 188 2.62 17.55 0.20
N PRO A 189 1.73 18.39 0.76
CA PRO A 189 2.01 19.81 0.82
C PRO A 189 3.40 19.93 1.44
N THR A 190 4.36 20.34 0.62
CA THR A 190 5.64 20.78 1.12
C THR A 190 5.24 21.83 2.14
N LEU A 191 5.64 21.63 3.40
CA LEU A 191 5.65 22.73 4.35
C LEU A 191 6.59 23.76 3.74
N THR A 192 6.05 24.59 2.85
CA THR A 192 6.69 25.84 2.45
C THR A 192 6.59 26.70 3.69
N SER A 193 7.61 26.57 4.54
CA SER A 193 8.03 27.54 5.54
C SER A 193 8.51 28.81 4.82
N THR A 194 7.64 29.39 4.02
CA THR A 194 7.74 30.71 3.37
C THR A 194 6.33 31.18 3.03
N SER A 195 5.36 30.91 3.91
CA SER A 195 4.17 31.76 3.99
C SER A 195 4.51 32.86 4.98
N SER A 196 4.45 34.08 4.50
CA SER A 196 4.76 35.36 5.14
C SER A 196 3.89 35.64 6.38
N TYR A 197 4.06 34.84 7.42
CA TYR A 197 3.45 35.04 8.75
C TYR A 197 4.42 35.71 9.73
N GLU A 198 5.41 36.46 9.23
CA GLU A 198 6.24 37.29 10.10
C GLU A 198 5.48 38.52 10.63
N ASP A 199 4.32 38.86 10.07
CA ASP A 199 3.54 40.07 10.41
C ASP A 199 2.27 39.81 11.26
N ASP A 200 2.10 38.63 11.87
CA ASP A 200 0.99 38.41 12.80
C ASP A 200 1.35 38.93 14.21
N PRO A 201 0.79 40.07 14.65
CA PRO A 201 1.13 40.68 15.93
C PRO A 201 0.71 39.80 17.13
N GLU A 202 -0.27 38.91 16.96
CA GLU A 202 -0.75 38.03 18.02
C GLU A 202 0.22 36.85 18.24
N LEU A 203 0.76 36.31 17.15
CA LEU A 203 1.79 35.26 17.20
C LEU A 203 3.13 35.80 17.74
N GLN A 204 3.52 37.01 17.33
CA GLN A 204 4.70 37.68 17.90
C GLN A 204 4.52 37.97 19.40
N ALA A 205 3.33 38.39 19.83
CA ALA A 205 3.05 38.62 21.25
C ALA A 205 3.14 37.33 22.07
N ALA A 206 2.65 36.21 21.54
CA ALA A 206 2.73 34.90 22.21
C ALA A 206 4.17 34.42 22.35
N LEU A 207 4.99 34.53 21.30
CA LEU A 207 6.43 34.20 21.32
C LEU A 207 7.19 35.07 22.32
N LYS A 208 6.88 36.38 22.36
CA LYS A 208 7.49 37.31 23.32
C LYS A 208 7.09 36.98 24.76
N LEU A 209 5.83 36.58 24.97
CA LEU A 209 5.35 36.14 26.28
C LEU A 209 6.12 34.90 26.75
N SER A 210 6.28 33.91 25.88
CA SER A 210 7.04 32.68 26.18
C SER A 210 8.53 32.93 26.41
N LEU A 211 9.15 33.89 25.72
CA LEU A 211 10.54 34.29 26.00
C LEU A 211 10.68 35.13 27.28
N SER A 212 9.65 35.88 27.66
CA SER A 212 9.65 36.73 28.86
C SER A 212 9.25 36.02 30.15
N GLN A 213 8.82 34.76 30.06
CA GLN A 213 8.46 33.96 31.23
C GLN A 213 9.74 33.42 31.88
N GLU A 214 10.44 34.30 32.60
CA GLU A 214 11.47 33.91 33.56
C GLU A 214 10.83 32.97 34.59
N PHE A 215 11.28 31.72 34.57
CA PHE A 215 10.97 30.73 35.60
C PHE A 215 11.56 31.22 36.93
N ASP A 216 10.70 31.72 37.79
CA ASP A 216 11.01 32.01 39.18
C ASP A 216 11.10 30.67 39.95
N SER A 217 12.27 30.05 39.95
CA SER A 217 12.61 28.98 40.89
C SER A 217 14.13 28.74 41.00
N ASN A 218 14.66 29.14 42.16
CA ASN A 218 15.90 28.75 42.85
C ASN A 218 17.01 27.94 42.13
N PRO A 219 18.31 28.30 42.31
CA PRO A 219 19.42 27.77 41.53
C PRO A 219 20.00 26.50 42.16
N SER A 220 19.78 25.35 41.53
CA SER A 220 20.71 24.21 41.57
C SER A 220 20.35 23.22 40.47
N ASN A 221 21.03 23.30 39.33
CA ASN A 221 21.37 22.15 38.48
C ASN A 221 22.31 22.59 37.36
N SER A 222 23.42 21.87 37.18
CA SER A 222 24.44 22.11 36.15
C SER A 222 23.99 21.74 34.74
N GLU A 223 22.79 21.18 34.59
CA GLU A 223 22.26 20.65 33.33
C GLU A 223 21.65 21.75 32.44
N ASP A 224 21.20 22.87 33.03
CA ASP A 224 20.60 23.97 32.29
C ASP A 224 21.63 24.77 31.48
N GLU A 225 22.89 24.87 31.91
CA GLU A 225 23.95 25.55 31.15
C GLU A 225 24.30 24.81 29.85
N GLU A 226 24.24 23.48 29.86
CA GLU A 226 24.55 22.67 28.69
C GLU A 226 23.43 22.75 27.65
N LEU A 227 22.18 22.77 28.11
CA LEU A 227 21.01 22.97 27.27
C LEU A 227 20.99 24.37 26.65
N GLN A 228 21.36 25.39 27.42
CA GLN A 228 21.44 26.77 26.94
C GLN A 228 22.56 26.96 25.90
N ARG A 229 23.70 26.28 26.06
CA ARG A 229 24.76 26.24 25.04
C ARG A 229 24.33 25.52 23.77
N ALA A 230 23.61 24.41 23.88
CA ALA A 230 23.13 23.63 22.74
C ALA A 230 22.14 24.43 21.87
N LEU A 231 21.25 25.20 22.49
CA LEU A 231 20.33 26.10 21.81
C LEU A 231 21.05 27.25 21.10
N MET A 232 22.07 27.85 21.75
CA MET A 232 22.86 28.93 21.16
C MET A 232 23.69 28.47 19.96
N LEU A 233 24.23 27.25 20.01
CA LEU A 233 24.93 26.61 18.89
C LEU A 233 24.00 26.30 17.72
N SER A 234 22.75 25.93 18.00
CA SER A 234 21.76 25.66 16.95
C SER A 234 21.31 26.92 16.21
N LEU A 235 21.19 28.06 16.91
CA LEU A 235 20.84 29.35 16.29
C LEU A 235 21.96 29.93 15.41
N SER A 236 23.21 29.57 15.66
CA SER A 236 24.35 30.01 14.85
C SER A 236 24.57 29.20 13.55
N CYS A 237 23.77 28.16 13.32
CA CYS A 237 23.99 27.18 12.26
C CYS A 237 22.91 27.24 11.16
N ASP A 238 22.52 28.44 10.73
CA ASP A 238 21.70 28.65 9.52
C ASP A 238 22.56 29.29 8.42
N ASN A 239 23.47 28.50 7.83
CA ASN A 239 23.96 28.68 6.46
C ASN A 239 24.82 27.47 6.01
N PRO A 240 24.23 26.42 5.43
CA PRO A 240 24.94 25.18 5.09
C PRO A 240 25.88 25.29 3.88
N GLU A 241 25.97 26.45 3.21
CA GLU A 241 26.79 26.60 1.99
C GLU A 241 28.17 27.24 2.22
N GLU A 242 28.43 27.90 3.36
CA GLU A 242 29.74 28.53 3.63
C GLU A 242 30.73 27.65 4.41
N ASP A 243 30.25 26.62 5.12
CA ASP A 243 31.05 25.86 6.09
C ASP A 243 31.97 24.80 5.49
N GLU A 244 31.65 24.21 4.33
CA GLU A 244 32.56 23.27 3.68
C GLU A 244 33.84 23.98 3.21
N HIS A 245 33.72 25.20 2.69
CA HIS A 245 34.86 25.95 2.17
C HIS A 245 35.76 26.50 3.28
N ALA A 246 35.19 26.80 4.46
CA ALA A 246 35.93 27.21 5.64
C ALA A 246 36.68 26.05 6.30
N ASN A 247 36.04 24.88 6.43
CA ASN A 247 36.69 23.69 7.00
C ASN A 247 37.81 23.15 6.09
N VAL A 248 37.62 23.15 4.77
CA VAL A 248 38.66 22.72 3.83
C VAL A 248 39.86 23.67 3.84
N LYS A 249 39.65 25.00 3.92
CA LYS A 249 40.75 25.97 4.09
C LYS A 249 41.50 25.78 5.41
N LYS A 250 40.79 25.51 6.50
CA LYS A 250 41.38 25.31 7.83
C LYS A 250 42.21 24.01 7.89
N ALA A 251 41.74 22.95 7.23
CA ALA A 251 42.47 21.69 7.09
C ALA A 251 43.76 21.86 6.27
N LEU A 252 43.71 22.57 5.13
CA LEU A 252 44.89 22.88 4.31
C LEU A 252 45.95 23.71 5.06
N LEU A 253 45.52 24.66 5.89
CA LEU A 253 46.42 25.52 6.67
C LEU A 253 47.11 24.75 7.80
N MET A 254 46.43 23.79 8.41
CA MET A 254 47.00 22.90 9.43
C MET A 254 47.99 21.89 8.85
N SER A 255 47.79 21.42 7.61
CA SER A 255 48.75 20.54 6.93
C SER A 255 50.04 21.26 6.49
N MET A 256 49.99 22.57 6.24
CA MET A 256 51.18 23.36 5.88
C MET A 256 52.07 23.72 7.08
N ASN A 257 51.52 23.73 8.30
CA ASN A 257 52.27 24.08 9.51
C ASN A 257 52.93 22.89 10.23
N ASN A 258 52.81 21.67 9.71
CA ASN A 258 53.45 20.46 10.25
C ASN A 258 54.65 19.96 9.43
N VAL A 259 55.26 20.82 8.60
CA VAL A 259 56.54 20.50 7.94
C VAL A 259 57.69 21.14 8.72
N CYS A 260 58.28 20.33 9.62
CA CYS A 260 59.63 20.38 10.18
C CYS A 260 60.08 21.64 10.97
N PRO A 261 60.90 21.45 12.01
CA PRO A 261 62.29 20.99 11.82
C PRO A 261 62.52 19.53 12.18
#